data_AF-A0A1U7I524-F1
#
_entry.id   AF-A0A1U7I524-F1
#
_cell.length_a   1.000
_cell.length_b   1.000
_cell.length_c   1.000
_cell.angle_alpha   90.00
_cell.angle_beta   90.00
_cell.angle_gamma   90.00
#
_symmetry.space_group_name_H-M   'P 1'
#
loop_
_entity.id
_entity.type
_entity.pdbx_description
1 polymer ?
#
loop_
_entity_poly.entity_id
_entity_poly.type
_entity_poly.pdbx_seq_one_letter_code
_entity_poly.pdbx_strand_id
1 'polypeptide(L)'
;MLTNSDLFNETFYLNTNPDVAAAISNGFFRNGLEHFLQFGQFEKRNPSAFFDTAYYLQQNIDVANAVNTKITTAFAHFINAGQNEGRNPFTLFNNSFYLTNNADVNAAVGRDEITGVEHYVKYGVKEGRNPSRFFEQSFYLQRNLDVAQAVQRDIITGIEHYIEYGQFEGRIPRQLFSQMFVFGDSLSDDGNVFDLTQGAVPPSPPYFNGRFSNGPVWVEYLAPTLALNANSANNFALGGSTTGTQNVGNIPGLPNFPALQQQIDGFTAINQNADPNALYVIYAGANDYLGAGTTDFTNVVNNLTTAVTKLAAVGAKNFMVPNLPNLGLLPGPASRGQLIQQGLTLITTAHNTNLAASLAALEQNPNINIIPVDVFNLFSSAIANPAAFGFTNVTNNIVPGAGVDPSVGGFTIPPGINPNQYLFWDLVHPTTRAHSFVANTALKSTTAVGEIIEIL
;
A
#
# COMPACT_ATOMS: atom_id res chain seq x y z
N MET A 1 27.71 -18.88 -20.22
CA MET A 1 26.56 -18.09 -20.68
C MET A 1 25.28 -18.92 -20.62
N LEU A 2 24.13 -18.27 -20.38
CA LEU A 2 22.84 -18.95 -20.48
C LEU A 2 22.64 -19.43 -21.92
N THR A 3 22.21 -20.68 -22.04
CA THR A 3 21.77 -21.30 -23.28
C THR A 3 20.25 -21.18 -23.42
N ASN A 4 19.74 -21.56 -24.60
CA ASN A 4 18.29 -21.65 -24.82
C ASN A 4 17.59 -22.48 -23.73
N SER A 5 18.20 -23.57 -23.31
CA SER A 5 17.65 -24.48 -22.29
C SER A 5 17.75 -23.92 -20.87
N ASP A 6 18.75 -23.08 -20.58
CA ASP A 6 18.87 -22.46 -19.25
C ASP A 6 17.80 -21.39 -19.00
N LEU A 7 17.35 -20.71 -20.06
CA LEU A 7 16.40 -19.58 -19.95
C LEU A 7 14.96 -19.94 -20.38
N PHE A 8 14.74 -21.16 -20.86
CA PHE A 8 13.41 -21.66 -21.21
C PHE A 8 12.83 -22.49 -20.07
N ASN A 9 11.60 -22.18 -19.65
CA ASN A 9 10.88 -22.91 -18.62
C ASN A 9 9.63 -23.56 -19.24
N GLU A 10 9.65 -24.89 -19.37
CA GLU A 10 8.55 -25.66 -19.99
C GLU A 10 7.23 -25.45 -19.25
N THR A 11 7.23 -25.48 -17.91
CA THR A 11 6.01 -25.35 -17.12
C THR A 11 5.39 -23.96 -17.30
N PHE A 12 6.20 -22.91 -17.16
CA PHE A 12 5.79 -21.53 -17.43
C PHE A 12 5.23 -21.38 -18.85
N TYR A 13 5.95 -21.89 -19.84
CA TYR A 13 5.59 -21.71 -21.24
C TYR A 13 4.26 -22.38 -21.58
N LEU A 14 3.99 -23.59 -21.07
CA LEU A 14 2.73 -24.27 -21.32
C LEU A 14 1.56 -23.67 -20.54
N ASN A 15 1.80 -23.20 -19.30
CA ASN A 15 0.77 -22.53 -18.51
C ASN A 15 0.31 -21.21 -19.14
N THR A 16 1.23 -20.47 -19.75
CA THR A 16 0.94 -19.19 -20.42
C THR A 16 0.49 -19.35 -21.87
N ASN A 17 0.67 -20.54 -22.46
CA ASN A 17 0.31 -20.84 -23.84
C ASN A 17 -0.51 -22.15 -23.95
N PRO A 18 -1.79 -22.15 -23.54
CA PRO A 18 -2.64 -23.34 -23.57
C PRO A 18 -2.81 -23.97 -24.97
N ASP A 19 -2.69 -23.15 -26.02
CA ASP A 19 -2.70 -23.59 -27.41
C ASP A 19 -1.49 -24.50 -27.73
N VAL A 20 -0.32 -24.19 -27.18
CA VAL A 20 0.89 -25.01 -27.34
C VAL A 20 0.77 -26.31 -26.54
N ALA A 21 0.24 -26.24 -25.32
CA ALA A 21 -0.01 -27.44 -24.51
C ALA A 21 -0.95 -28.43 -25.24
N ALA A 22 -1.99 -27.91 -25.91
CA ALA A 22 -2.86 -28.70 -26.77
C ALA A 22 -2.13 -29.26 -27.99
N ALA A 23 -1.26 -28.46 -28.64
CA ALA A 23 -0.49 -28.91 -29.80
C ALA A 23 0.47 -30.08 -29.47
N ILE A 24 1.13 -30.02 -28.31
CA ILE A 24 1.98 -31.11 -27.79
C ILE A 24 1.15 -32.35 -27.49
N SER A 25 -0.01 -32.18 -26.84
CA SER A 25 -0.91 -33.30 -26.52
C SER A 25 -1.42 -34.02 -27.77
N ASN A 26 -1.53 -33.30 -28.89
CA ASN A 26 -1.90 -33.84 -30.20
C ASN A 26 -0.70 -34.36 -31.01
N GLY A 27 0.52 -34.33 -30.46
CA GLY A 27 1.72 -34.87 -31.10
C GLY A 27 2.35 -33.99 -32.18
N PHE A 28 1.96 -32.71 -32.30
CA PHE A 28 2.56 -31.78 -33.26
C PHE A 28 3.98 -31.35 -32.87
N PHE A 29 4.27 -31.33 -31.57
CA PHE A 29 5.57 -30.96 -31.00
C PHE A 29 5.95 -31.94 -29.89
N ARG A 30 7.26 -32.17 -29.70
CA ARG A 30 7.78 -33.01 -28.63
C ARG A 30 7.68 -32.34 -27.26
N ASN A 31 7.86 -31.02 -27.22
CA ASN A 31 7.82 -30.19 -26.02
C ASN A 31 7.66 -28.70 -26.39
N GLY A 32 7.45 -27.86 -25.38
CA GLY A 32 7.32 -26.43 -25.49
C GLY A 32 8.60 -25.78 -26.02
N LEU A 33 9.79 -26.27 -25.65
CA LEU A 33 11.06 -25.72 -26.14
C LEU A 33 11.16 -25.84 -27.68
N GLU A 34 10.77 -27.00 -28.24
CA GLU A 34 10.74 -27.20 -29.69
C GLU A 34 9.80 -26.21 -30.37
N HIS A 35 8.58 -26.05 -29.85
CA HIS A 35 7.65 -25.06 -30.36
C HIS A 35 8.21 -23.64 -30.24
N PHE A 36 8.78 -23.28 -29.09
CA PHE A 36 9.30 -21.94 -28.86
C PHE A 36 10.44 -21.59 -29.82
N LEU A 37 11.38 -22.50 -30.03
CA LEU A 37 12.51 -22.28 -30.94
C LEU A 37 12.07 -22.20 -32.40
N GLN A 38 11.02 -22.92 -32.81
CA GLN A 38 10.54 -22.89 -34.19
C GLN A 38 9.55 -21.73 -34.46
N PHE A 39 8.72 -21.38 -33.49
CA PHE A 39 7.58 -20.47 -33.65
C PHE A 39 7.52 -19.41 -32.55
N GLY A 40 7.50 -19.81 -31.28
CA GLY A 40 7.19 -18.92 -30.16
C GLY A 40 8.08 -17.67 -30.06
N GLN A 41 9.38 -17.81 -30.32
CA GLN A 41 10.31 -16.67 -30.32
C GLN A 41 10.04 -15.65 -31.45
N PHE A 42 9.43 -16.09 -32.56
CA PHE A 42 9.02 -15.22 -33.67
C PHE A 42 7.63 -14.61 -33.44
N GLU A 43 6.80 -15.30 -32.64
CA GLU A 43 5.49 -14.83 -32.17
C GLU A 43 5.59 -13.88 -30.97
N LYS A 44 6.80 -13.55 -30.53
CA LYS A 44 7.10 -12.69 -29.38
C LYS A 44 6.58 -13.23 -28.04
N ARG A 45 6.47 -14.56 -27.91
CA ARG A 45 6.08 -15.21 -26.65
C ARG A 45 7.23 -15.17 -25.64
N ASN A 46 6.90 -15.17 -24.35
CA ASN A 46 7.90 -15.22 -23.28
C ASN A 46 8.29 -16.68 -23.00
N PRO A 47 9.59 -17.04 -22.99
CA PRO A 47 10.05 -18.42 -22.75
C PRO A 47 10.10 -18.83 -21.27
N SER A 48 10.14 -17.85 -20.36
CA SER A 48 10.17 -18.04 -18.91
C SER A 48 9.80 -16.72 -18.21
N ALA A 49 9.65 -16.75 -16.89
CA ALA A 49 9.53 -15.54 -16.08
C ALA A 49 10.79 -14.65 -16.11
N PHE A 50 11.94 -15.17 -16.55
CA PHE A 50 13.22 -14.44 -16.59
C PHE A 50 13.56 -13.88 -17.97
N PHE A 51 12.59 -13.86 -18.91
CA PHE A 51 12.73 -13.13 -20.16
C PHE A 51 11.37 -12.59 -20.63
N ASP A 52 11.25 -11.27 -20.66
CA ASP A 52 10.09 -10.57 -21.20
C ASP A 52 10.45 -9.99 -22.57
N THR A 53 9.87 -10.56 -23.62
CA THR A 53 10.14 -10.17 -25.00
C THR A 53 9.68 -8.75 -25.30
N ALA A 54 8.54 -8.32 -24.76
CA ALA A 54 8.02 -6.98 -25.01
C ALA A 54 8.89 -5.93 -24.32
N TYR A 55 9.22 -6.16 -23.04
CA TYR A 55 10.15 -5.33 -22.28
C TYR A 55 11.50 -5.23 -22.99
N TYR A 56 12.09 -6.37 -23.37
CA TYR A 56 13.41 -6.40 -23.98
C TYR A 56 13.47 -5.59 -25.28
N LEU A 57 12.43 -5.66 -26.11
CA LEU A 57 12.36 -4.89 -27.36
C LEU A 57 12.09 -3.40 -27.11
N GLN A 58 11.30 -3.06 -26.09
CA GLN A 58 11.05 -1.67 -25.70
C GLN A 58 12.33 -0.98 -25.21
N GLN A 59 13.13 -1.68 -24.41
CA GLN A 59 14.39 -1.12 -23.87
C GLN A 59 15.51 -1.09 -24.91
N ASN A 60 15.45 -1.94 -25.93
CA ASN A 60 16.53 -2.12 -26.91
C ASN A 60 16.03 -1.89 -28.33
N ILE A 61 15.85 -0.61 -28.68
CA ILE A 61 15.29 -0.16 -29.97
C ILE A 61 16.13 -0.65 -31.16
N ASP A 62 17.45 -0.76 -30.98
CA ASP A 62 18.36 -1.37 -31.94
C ASP A 62 17.98 -2.84 -32.24
N VAL A 63 17.70 -3.61 -31.20
CA VAL A 63 17.24 -5.00 -31.33
C VAL A 63 15.83 -5.06 -31.93
N ALA A 64 14.93 -4.17 -31.53
CA ALA A 64 13.59 -4.10 -32.11
C ALA A 64 13.63 -3.87 -33.63
N ASN A 65 14.50 -3.00 -34.11
CA ASN A 65 14.73 -2.79 -35.53
C ASN A 65 15.28 -4.04 -36.23
N ALA A 66 16.24 -4.74 -35.62
CA ALA A 66 16.79 -5.99 -36.15
C ALA A 66 15.75 -7.12 -36.22
N VAL A 67 14.83 -7.18 -35.25
CA VAL A 67 13.70 -8.13 -35.27
C VAL A 67 12.72 -7.80 -36.39
N ASN A 68 12.39 -6.52 -36.58
CA ASN A 68 11.48 -6.07 -37.64
C ASN A 68 12.04 -6.34 -39.05
N THR A 69 13.37 -6.29 -39.21
CA THR A 69 14.05 -6.65 -40.46
C THR A 69 14.36 -8.15 -40.58
N LYS A 70 13.89 -8.97 -39.63
CA LYS A 70 14.05 -10.44 -39.60
C LYS A 70 15.50 -10.91 -39.55
N ILE A 71 16.40 -10.08 -39.01
CA ILE A 71 17.82 -10.44 -38.82
C ILE A 71 17.97 -11.37 -37.62
N THR A 72 17.18 -11.17 -36.58
CA THR A 72 17.23 -11.94 -35.32
C THR A 72 15.84 -11.98 -34.65
N THR A 73 15.76 -12.67 -33.51
CA THR A 73 14.64 -12.55 -32.55
C THR A 73 15.15 -11.87 -31.28
N ALA A 74 14.23 -11.39 -30.42
CA ALA A 74 14.60 -10.83 -29.12
C ALA A 74 15.42 -11.82 -28.28
N PHE A 75 14.91 -13.05 -28.20
CA PHE A 75 15.54 -14.13 -27.44
C PHE A 75 16.89 -14.54 -28.02
N ALA A 76 16.99 -14.75 -29.34
CA ALA A 76 18.25 -15.11 -29.98
C ALA A 76 19.31 -14.01 -29.83
N HIS A 77 18.92 -12.74 -29.96
CA HIS A 77 19.84 -11.63 -29.68
C HIS A 77 20.34 -11.66 -28.23
N PHE A 78 19.43 -11.83 -27.26
CA PHE A 78 19.81 -11.86 -25.86
C PHE A 78 20.80 -13.00 -25.56
N ILE A 79 20.49 -14.22 -26.03
CA ILE A 79 21.35 -15.39 -25.85
C ILE A 79 22.75 -15.18 -26.44
N ASN A 80 22.83 -14.63 -27.65
CA ASN A 80 24.10 -14.52 -28.38
C ASN A 80 24.94 -13.28 -28.03
N ALA A 81 24.30 -12.19 -27.60
CA ALA A 81 24.96 -10.90 -27.39
C ALA A 81 24.48 -10.16 -26.14
N GLY A 82 23.16 -10.07 -25.92
CA GLY A 82 22.57 -9.21 -24.90
C GLY A 82 23.05 -9.50 -23.47
N GLN A 83 23.30 -10.77 -23.14
CA GLN A 83 23.87 -11.15 -21.83
C GLN A 83 25.25 -10.52 -21.58
N ASN A 84 26.13 -10.52 -22.58
CA ASN A 84 27.48 -9.93 -22.48
C ASN A 84 27.44 -8.41 -22.53
N GLU A 85 26.48 -7.85 -23.24
CA GLU A 85 26.22 -6.40 -23.26
C GLU A 85 25.62 -5.89 -21.94
N GLY A 86 25.28 -6.78 -20.99
CA GLY A 86 24.67 -6.42 -19.71
C GLY A 86 23.23 -5.91 -19.85
N ARG A 87 22.52 -6.32 -20.91
CA ARG A 87 21.14 -5.91 -21.20
C ARG A 87 20.18 -6.60 -20.22
N ASN A 88 19.17 -5.87 -19.74
CA ASN A 88 18.17 -6.41 -18.82
C ASN A 88 17.12 -7.22 -19.59
N PRO A 89 16.88 -8.50 -19.26
CA PRO A 89 15.91 -9.34 -19.99
C PRO A 89 14.47 -9.23 -19.50
N PHE A 90 14.23 -8.70 -18.31
CA PHE A 90 12.90 -8.53 -17.72
C PHE A 90 12.92 -7.41 -16.68
N THR A 91 11.73 -6.88 -16.37
CA THR A 91 11.53 -5.68 -15.54
C THR A 91 12.19 -5.74 -14.16
N LEU A 92 12.20 -6.93 -13.53
CA LEU A 92 12.71 -7.11 -12.17
C LEU A 92 14.21 -7.42 -12.08
N PHE A 93 14.94 -7.48 -13.20
CA PHE A 93 16.39 -7.61 -13.19
C PHE A 93 17.07 -6.34 -13.68
N ASN A 94 18.01 -5.83 -12.90
CA ASN A 94 18.85 -4.71 -13.28
C ASN A 94 20.31 -5.12 -13.12
N ASN A 95 21.02 -5.30 -14.24
CA ASN A 95 22.40 -5.76 -14.24
C ASN A 95 23.33 -4.83 -13.44
N SER A 96 23.18 -3.51 -13.58
CA SER A 96 24.02 -2.53 -12.87
C SER A 96 23.83 -2.63 -11.35
N PHE A 97 22.58 -2.68 -10.88
CA PHE A 97 22.25 -2.93 -9.48
C PHE A 97 22.84 -4.25 -9.01
N TYR A 98 22.60 -5.32 -9.76
CA TYR A 98 23.02 -6.66 -9.38
C TYR A 98 24.55 -6.76 -9.21
N LEU A 99 25.33 -6.18 -10.14
CA LEU A 99 26.79 -6.18 -10.02
C LEU A 99 27.30 -5.23 -8.92
N THR A 100 26.65 -4.08 -8.74
CA THR A 100 27.01 -3.15 -7.65
C THR A 100 26.80 -3.78 -6.28
N ASN A 101 25.76 -4.58 -6.11
CA ASN A 101 25.40 -5.22 -4.85
C ASN A 101 26.03 -6.60 -4.64
N ASN A 102 26.70 -7.18 -5.65
CA ASN A 102 27.35 -8.49 -5.57
C ASN A 102 28.78 -8.41 -6.12
N ALA A 103 29.70 -7.92 -5.29
CA ALA A 103 31.09 -7.65 -5.68
C ALA A 103 31.84 -8.90 -6.16
N ASP A 104 31.51 -10.07 -5.61
CA ASP A 104 31.97 -11.38 -6.04
C ASP A 104 31.58 -11.69 -7.50
N VAL A 105 30.32 -11.44 -7.83
CA VAL A 105 29.78 -11.60 -9.19
C VAL A 105 30.39 -10.58 -10.15
N ASN A 106 30.48 -9.33 -9.74
CA ASN A 106 31.10 -8.27 -10.54
C ASN A 106 32.56 -8.60 -10.89
N ALA A 107 33.32 -9.15 -9.94
CA ALA A 107 34.68 -9.59 -10.19
C ALA A 107 34.74 -10.76 -11.19
N ALA A 108 33.81 -11.72 -11.13
CA ALA A 108 33.72 -12.83 -12.08
C ALA A 108 33.33 -12.36 -13.50
N VAL A 109 32.40 -11.40 -13.60
CA VAL A 109 32.05 -10.73 -14.86
C VAL A 109 33.27 -10.02 -15.46
N GLY A 110 34.04 -9.30 -14.64
CA GLY A 110 35.26 -8.62 -15.10
C GLY A 110 36.40 -9.56 -15.54
N ARG A 111 36.29 -10.86 -15.23
CA ARG A 111 37.20 -11.92 -15.71
C ARG A 111 36.61 -12.73 -16.88
N ASP A 112 35.48 -12.30 -17.43
CA ASP A 112 34.74 -13.00 -18.49
C ASP A 112 34.34 -14.45 -18.13
N GLU A 113 34.19 -14.76 -16.82
CA GLU A 113 33.86 -16.11 -16.35
C GLU A 113 32.35 -16.40 -16.42
N ILE A 114 31.52 -15.37 -16.23
CA ILE A 114 30.06 -15.45 -16.17
C ILE A 114 29.45 -14.08 -16.50
N THR A 115 28.19 -14.03 -16.93
CA THR A 115 27.45 -12.75 -17.00
C THR A 115 26.63 -12.52 -15.73
N GLY A 116 26.26 -11.26 -15.43
CA GLY A 116 25.47 -10.95 -14.23
C GLY A 116 24.13 -11.69 -14.20
N VAL A 117 23.41 -11.70 -15.33
CA VAL A 117 22.15 -12.44 -15.46
C VAL A 117 22.35 -13.96 -15.41
N GLU A 118 23.42 -14.49 -16.00
CA GLU A 118 23.71 -15.92 -15.90
C GLU A 118 23.93 -16.32 -14.45
N HIS A 119 24.67 -15.52 -13.68
CA HIS A 119 24.84 -15.77 -12.25
C HIS A 119 23.51 -15.76 -11.52
N TYR A 120 22.66 -14.76 -11.78
CA TYR A 120 21.36 -14.67 -11.13
C TYR A 120 20.48 -15.89 -11.38
N VAL A 121 20.29 -16.26 -12.65
CA VAL A 121 19.42 -17.38 -13.04
C VAL A 121 19.94 -18.71 -12.51
N LYS A 122 21.26 -18.96 -12.57
CA LYS A 122 21.84 -20.25 -12.14
C LYS A 122 22.05 -20.38 -10.63
N TYR A 123 22.38 -19.28 -9.95
CA TYR A 123 22.81 -19.29 -8.56
C TYR A 123 22.07 -18.26 -7.70
N GLY A 124 21.98 -17.02 -8.17
CA GLY A 124 21.50 -15.88 -7.38
C GLY A 124 20.11 -16.08 -6.79
N VAL A 125 19.17 -16.66 -7.54
CA VAL A 125 17.83 -16.97 -7.03
C VAL A 125 17.87 -17.95 -5.84
N LYS A 126 18.72 -18.97 -5.90
CA LYS A 126 18.88 -19.96 -4.80
C LYS A 126 19.67 -19.39 -3.62
N GLU A 127 20.60 -18.48 -3.90
CA GLU A 127 21.39 -17.77 -2.89
C GLU A 127 20.60 -16.66 -2.17
N GLY A 128 19.40 -16.33 -2.64
CA GLY A 128 18.61 -15.24 -2.06
C GLY A 128 19.08 -13.84 -2.48
N ARG A 129 19.80 -13.71 -3.60
CA ARG A 129 20.29 -12.42 -4.08
C ARG A 129 19.15 -11.60 -4.67
N ASN A 130 19.12 -10.31 -4.39
CA ASN A 130 18.11 -9.40 -4.96
C ASN A 130 18.51 -9.02 -6.40
N PRO A 131 17.65 -9.23 -7.41
CA PRO A 131 17.96 -8.94 -8.82
C PRO A 131 17.88 -7.46 -9.19
N SER A 132 17.16 -6.67 -8.39
CA SER A 132 16.97 -5.24 -8.59
C SER A 132 16.54 -4.60 -7.27
N ARG A 133 16.46 -3.26 -7.27
CA ARG A 133 15.83 -2.51 -6.19
C ARG A 133 14.35 -2.85 -6.00
N PHE A 134 13.71 -3.50 -6.97
CA PHE A 134 12.26 -3.69 -7.03
C PHE A 134 11.76 -4.99 -6.41
N PHE A 135 12.65 -5.94 -6.15
CA PHE A 135 12.31 -7.23 -5.55
C PHE A 135 13.32 -7.61 -4.49
N GLU A 136 12.85 -7.85 -3.27
CA GLU A 136 13.66 -8.31 -2.14
C GLU A 136 13.22 -9.71 -1.74
N GLN A 137 14.07 -10.70 -2.00
CA GLN A 137 13.68 -12.11 -1.84
C GLN A 137 13.43 -12.49 -0.38
N SER A 138 14.29 -12.04 0.54
CA SER A 138 14.13 -12.25 1.99
C SER A 138 12.79 -11.72 2.48
N PHE A 139 12.48 -10.47 2.14
CA PHE A 139 11.22 -9.82 2.49
C PHE A 139 10.03 -10.58 1.91
N TYR A 140 10.08 -10.89 0.61
CA TYR A 140 8.96 -11.54 -0.07
C TYR A 140 8.62 -12.90 0.54
N LEU A 141 9.63 -13.73 0.86
CA LEU A 141 9.41 -15.05 1.44
C LEU A 141 9.02 -15.00 2.91
N GLN A 142 9.57 -14.08 3.71
CA GLN A 142 9.15 -13.91 5.11
C GLN A 142 7.67 -13.51 5.21
N ARG A 143 7.20 -12.70 4.26
CA ARG A 143 5.82 -12.20 4.23
C ARG A 143 4.83 -13.22 3.68
N ASN A 144 5.27 -14.05 2.74
CA ASN A 144 4.42 -14.98 2.01
C ASN A 144 4.80 -16.42 2.38
N LEU A 145 4.35 -16.86 3.55
CA LEU A 145 4.71 -18.18 4.10
C LEU A 145 4.26 -19.34 3.19
N ASP A 146 3.16 -19.17 2.47
CA ASP A 146 2.69 -20.11 1.44
C ASP A 146 3.71 -20.23 0.29
N VAL A 147 4.27 -19.10 -0.16
CA VAL A 147 5.31 -19.07 -1.20
C VAL A 147 6.63 -19.62 -0.67
N ALA A 148 7.01 -19.27 0.56
CA ALA A 148 8.21 -19.82 1.20
C ALA A 148 8.16 -21.35 1.28
N GLN A 149 6.99 -21.93 1.59
CA GLN A 149 6.78 -23.37 1.57
C GLN A 149 6.86 -23.96 0.15
N ALA A 150 6.37 -23.26 -0.86
CA ALA A 150 6.47 -23.70 -2.25
C ALA A 150 7.93 -23.68 -2.76
N VAL A 151 8.71 -22.65 -2.40
CA VAL A 151 10.14 -22.54 -2.68
C VAL A 151 10.92 -23.68 -2.02
N GLN A 152 10.62 -24.00 -0.75
CA GLN A 152 11.26 -25.13 -0.05
C GLN A 152 10.99 -26.49 -0.71
N ARG A 153 9.89 -26.61 -1.46
CA ARG A 153 9.51 -27.81 -2.21
C ARG A 153 10.01 -27.80 -3.65
N ASP A 154 10.80 -26.81 -4.04
CA ASP A 154 11.32 -26.62 -5.41
C ASP A 154 10.20 -26.55 -6.47
N ILE A 155 9.03 -26.02 -6.08
CA ILE A 155 7.86 -25.88 -6.97
C ILE A 155 8.00 -24.64 -7.84
N ILE A 156 8.44 -23.53 -7.24
CA ILE A 156 8.55 -22.22 -7.86
C ILE A 156 9.55 -21.39 -7.04
N THR A 157 10.23 -20.43 -7.66
CA THR A 157 11.05 -19.46 -6.92
C THR A 157 10.20 -18.28 -6.44
N GLY A 158 10.70 -17.51 -5.46
CA GLY A 158 9.94 -16.36 -4.95
C GLY A 158 9.66 -15.30 -6.01
N ILE A 159 10.62 -15.04 -6.89
CA ILE A 159 10.46 -14.07 -7.97
C ILE A 159 9.55 -14.57 -9.10
N GLU A 160 9.63 -15.85 -9.47
CA GLU A 160 8.69 -16.46 -10.43
C GLU A 160 7.27 -16.36 -9.89
N HIS A 161 7.06 -16.70 -8.60
CA HIS A 161 5.75 -16.54 -7.98
C HIS A 161 5.25 -15.10 -8.04
N TYR A 162 6.11 -14.11 -7.78
CA TYR A 162 5.70 -12.72 -7.87
C TYR A 162 5.31 -12.30 -9.29
N ILE A 163 6.10 -12.70 -10.30
CA ILE A 163 5.83 -12.40 -11.70
C ILE A 163 4.55 -13.10 -12.19
N GLU A 164 4.32 -14.35 -11.80
CA GLU A 164 3.19 -15.13 -12.30
C GLU A 164 1.89 -14.85 -11.54
N TYR A 165 1.97 -14.57 -10.24
CA TYR A 165 0.80 -14.47 -9.36
C TYR A 165 0.84 -13.24 -8.46
N GLY A 166 1.94 -13.05 -7.74
CA GLY A 166 2.01 -12.10 -6.63
C GLY A 166 1.68 -10.67 -7.02
N GLN A 167 2.12 -10.21 -8.20
CA GLN A 167 1.80 -8.87 -8.70
C GLN A 167 0.28 -8.69 -8.96
N PHE A 168 -0.41 -9.73 -9.40
CA PHE A 168 -1.87 -9.71 -9.64
C PHE A 168 -2.68 -9.92 -8.35
N GLU A 169 -2.05 -10.55 -7.35
CA GLU A 169 -2.61 -10.72 -6.00
C GLU A 169 -2.40 -9.49 -5.11
N GLY A 170 -1.66 -8.47 -5.57
CA GLY A 170 -1.31 -7.28 -4.80
C GLY A 170 -0.29 -7.55 -3.68
N ARG A 171 0.51 -8.61 -3.80
CA ARG A 171 1.62 -8.88 -2.87
C ARG A 171 2.71 -7.84 -3.06
N ILE A 172 3.29 -7.37 -1.96
CA ILE A 172 4.38 -6.39 -2.02
C ILE A 172 5.71 -7.14 -2.22
N PRO A 173 6.53 -6.79 -3.24
CA PRO A 173 7.77 -7.52 -3.56
C PRO A 173 8.98 -7.13 -2.71
N ARG A 174 8.91 -6.03 -1.95
CA ARG A 174 10.02 -5.49 -1.14
C ARG A 174 9.52 -4.65 0.02
N GLN A 175 10.39 -4.33 0.98
CA GLN A 175 10.06 -3.33 1.97
C GLN A 175 9.91 -1.93 1.31
N LEU A 176 8.73 -1.33 1.41
CA LEU A 176 8.43 -0.02 0.79
C LEU A 176 8.86 1.16 1.66
N PHE A 177 8.76 1.00 2.98
CA PHE A 177 9.06 2.05 3.94
C PHE A 177 9.90 1.49 5.09
N SER A 178 10.76 2.33 5.68
CA SER A 178 11.61 1.95 6.82
C SER A 178 10.82 1.88 8.13
N GLN A 179 9.87 2.80 8.32
CA GLN A 179 9.03 2.95 9.50
C GLN A 179 7.77 3.76 9.14
N MET A 180 6.83 3.87 10.08
CA MET A 180 5.61 4.66 9.93
C MET A 180 5.48 5.65 11.08
N PHE A 181 5.02 6.87 10.80
CA PHE A 181 4.60 7.86 11.78
C PHE A 181 3.17 8.28 11.50
N VAL A 182 2.32 8.32 12.52
CA VAL A 182 0.88 8.57 12.36
C VAL A 182 0.48 9.84 13.10
N PHE A 183 -0.21 10.74 12.39
CA PHE A 183 -0.74 11.99 12.90
C PHE A 183 -2.22 12.08 12.54
N GLY A 184 -3.03 12.60 13.46
CA GLY A 184 -4.46 12.67 13.21
C GLY A 184 -5.34 12.66 14.45
N ASP A 185 -6.52 12.07 14.26
CA ASP A 185 -7.59 12.03 15.24
C ASP A 185 -7.98 10.61 15.70
N SER A 186 -9.20 10.46 16.23
CA SER A 186 -9.74 9.21 16.76
C SER A 186 -9.81 8.08 15.74
N LEU A 187 -9.83 8.37 14.44
CA LEU A 187 -9.80 7.33 13.40
C LEU A 187 -8.46 6.59 13.36
N SER A 188 -7.39 7.19 13.89
CA SER A 188 -6.04 6.64 13.89
C SER A 188 -5.43 6.48 15.29
N ASP A 189 -6.08 7.01 16.33
CA ASP A 189 -5.66 6.90 17.73
C ASP A 189 -5.67 5.45 18.22
N ASP A 190 -4.52 4.97 18.70
CA ASP A 190 -4.30 3.62 19.23
C ASP A 190 -4.31 3.56 20.77
N GLY A 191 -4.89 4.57 21.43
CA GLY A 191 -5.07 4.63 22.88
C GLY A 191 -4.39 5.83 23.55
N ASN A 192 -3.87 6.80 22.81
CA ASN A 192 -3.22 7.99 23.37
C ASN A 192 -4.18 8.80 24.27
N VAL A 193 -5.41 9.06 23.83
CA VAL A 193 -6.41 9.73 24.68
C VAL A 193 -6.78 8.87 25.89
N PHE A 194 -6.84 7.55 25.73
CA PHE A 194 -7.14 6.63 26.83
C PHE A 194 -6.07 6.70 27.91
N ASP A 195 -4.80 6.69 27.53
CA ASP A 195 -3.68 6.79 28.47
C ASP A 195 -3.63 8.18 29.14
N LEU A 196 -3.80 9.26 28.38
CA LEU A 196 -3.84 10.64 28.91
C LEU A 196 -4.98 10.86 29.91
N THR A 197 -6.06 10.10 29.76
CA THR A 197 -7.24 10.17 30.64
C THR A 197 -7.25 9.08 31.71
N GLN A 198 -6.15 8.34 31.88
CA GLN A 198 -6.01 7.24 32.84
C GLN A 198 -7.11 6.17 32.69
N GLY A 199 -7.45 5.86 31.44
CA GLY A 199 -8.41 4.84 31.06
C GLY A 199 -9.86 5.30 30.99
N ALA A 200 -10.12 6.61 31.04
CA ALA A 200 -11.49 7.12 31.05
C ALA A 200 -12.10 7.27 29.64
N VAL A 201 -11.32 7.65 28.63
CA VAL A 201 -11.84 8.00 27.30
C VAL A 201 -11.08 7.33 26.16
N PRO A 202 -11.76 6.59 25.26
CA PRO A 202 -13.13 6.10 25.42
C PRO A 202 -13.20 4.99 26.51
N PRO A 203 -14.33 4.81 27.19
CA PRO A 203 -14.47 3.77 28.21
C PRO A 203 -14.33 2.38 27.57
N SER A 204 -13.54 1.51 28.20
CA SER A 204 -13.34 0.13 27.73
C SER A 204 -13.75 -0.87 28.82
N PRO A 205 -14.80 -1.68 28.61
CA PRO A 205 -15.76 -1.73 27.49
C PRO A 205 -16.74 -0.53 27.45
N PRO A 206 -17.47 -0.30 26.32
CA PRO A 206 -17.62 -1.17 25.15
C PRO A 206 -16.55 -0.95 24.07
N TYR A 207 -15.75 0.11 24.16
CA TYR A 207 -14.65 0.34 23.24
C TYR A 207 -13.50 -0.64 23.49
N PHE A 208 -12.68 -0.88 22.48
CA PHE A 208 -11.59 -1.83 22.55
C PHE A 208 -10.29 -1.16 22.99
N ASN A 209 -9.85 -1.39 24.23
CA ASN A 209 -8.53 -0.96 24.74
C ASN A 209 -8.18 0.49 24.36
N GLY A 210 -9.11 1.42 24.57
CA GLY A 210 -8.89 2.85 24.28
C GLY A 210 -9.00 3.28 22.82
N ARG A 211 -9.26 2.37 21.86
CA ARG A 211 -9.56 2.75 20.47
C ARG A 211 -10.98 3.26 20.38
N PHE A 212 -11.23 4.25 19.53
CA PHE A 212 -12.59 4.72 19.20
C PHE A 212 -13.33 3.75 18.26
N SER A 213 -13.23 2.45 18.52
CA SER A 213 -13.89 1.38 17.79
C SER A 213 -14.03 0.13 18.69
N ASN A 214 -14.60 -0.94 18.14
CA ASN A 214 -14.74 -2.24 18.82
C ASN A 214 -13.57 -3.21 18.57
N GLY A 215 -12.45 -2.70 18.07
CA GLY A 215 -11.24 -3.44 17.76
C GLY A 215 -10.12 -2.49 17.32
N PRO A 216 -9.03 -3.01 16.74
CA PRO A 216 -7.96 -2.18 16.19
C PRO A 216 -8.46 -1.17 15.15
N VAL A 217 -7.81 -0.01 15.09
CA VAL A 217 -8.04 1.01 14.05
C VAL A 217 -7.22 0.71 12.79
N TRP A 218 -7.49 1.43 11.69
CA TRP A 218 -6.97 1.06 10.36
C TRP A 218 -5.44 1.05 10.28
N VAL A 219 -4.75 1.97 10.97
CA VAL A 219 -3.28 2.00 10.99
C VAL A 219 -2.66 0.77 11.66
N GLU A 220 -3.37 0.15 12.62
CA GLU A 220 -2.95 -1.08 13.30
C GLU A 220 -3.10 -2.31 12.39
N TYR A 221 -3.96 -2.25 11.36
CA TYR A 221 -4.03 -3.25 10.29
C TYR A 221 -3.03 -2.97 9.16
N LEU A 222 -2.83 -1.70 8.81
CA LEU A 222 -1.95 -1.29 7.71
C LEU A 222 -0.48 -1.56 8.04
N ALA A 223 -0.02 -1.13 9.21
CA ALA A 223 1.39 -1.25 9.62
C ALA A 223 1.97 -2.66 9.42
N PRO A 224 1.43 -3.73 10.02
CA PRO A 224 1.97 -5.08 9.82
C PRO A 224 1.83 -5.54 8.37
N THR A 225 0.85 -5.01 7.63
CA THR A 225 0.69 -5.28 6.20
C THR A 225 1.77 -4.60 5.34
N LEU A 226 2.47 -3.60 5.86
CA LEU A 226 3.65 -2.99 5.26
C LEU A 226 4.97 -3.46 5.90
N ALA A 227 4.91 -4.45 6.81
CA ALA A 227 6.03 -4.86 7.68
C ALA A 227 6.57 -3.71 8.55
N LEU A 228 5.68 -2.82 8.96
CA LEU A 228 5.93 -1.70 9.87
C LEU A 228 5.23 -1.94 11.21
N ASN A 229 5.43 -1.04 12.15
CA ASN A 229 4.72 -1.00 13.42
C ASN A 229 3.94 0.31 13.54
N ALA A 230 2.77 0.26 14.17
CA ALA A 230 2.02 1.42 14.66
C ALA A 230 1.77 1.19 16.16
N ASN A 231 2.36 2.02 17.00
CA ASN A 231 2.16 1.98 18.45
C ASN A 231 2.37 3.39 19.03
N SER A 232 2.21 3.55 20.35
CA SER A 232 2.34 4.83 21.04
C SER A 232 3.70 5.55 20.86
N ALA A 233 4.75 4.86 20.41
CA ALA A 233 6.04 5.50 20.12
C ALA A 233 6.08 6.24 18.77
N ASN A 234 5.22 5.87 17.82
CA ASN A 234 5.18 6.44 16.48
C ASN A 234 3.78 6.82 16.00
N ASN A 235 2.76 6.65 16.83
CA ASN A 235 1.41 7.12 16.62
C ASN A 235 1.12 8.29 17.55
N PHE A 236 1.02 9.49 16.97
CA PHE A 236 0.74 10.75 17.65
C PHE A 236 -0.73 11.16 17.55
N ALA A 237 -1.57 10.35 16.89
CA ALA A 237 -2.97 10.67 16.70
C ALA A 237 -3.71 10.70 18.05
N LEU A 238 -4.58 11.69 18.20
CA LEU A 238 -5.33 11.93 19.43
C LEU A 238 -6.79 12.18 19.09
N GLY A 239 -7.69 11.39 19.67
CA GLY A 239 -9.12 11.62 19.60
C GLY A 239 -9.52 13.08 19.81
N GLY A 240 -10.39 13.59 18.94
CA GLY A 240 -10.85 14.99 18.96
C GLY A 240 -9.92 16.01 18.29
N SER A 241 -8.78 15.61 17.75
CA SER A 241 -7.88 16.54 17.04
C SER A 241 -8.56 17.17 15.82
N THR A 242 -8.61 18.51 15.76
CA THR A 242 -8.87 19.23 14.51
C THR A 242 -7.60 19.34 13.68
N THR A 243 -7.72 19.78 12.43
CA THR A 243 -6.55 20.05 11.57
C THR A 243 -5.70 21.22 12.06
N GLY A 244 -6.31 22.15 12.80
CA GLY A 244 -5.67 23.34 13.36
C GLY A 244 -5.01 23.08 14.71
N THR A 245 -5.17 24.04 15.63
CA THR A 245 -4.56 24.02 16.97
C THR A 245 -5.53 23.66 18.09
N GLN A 246 -6.79 23.39 17.78
CA GLN A 246 -7.82 23.07 18.77
C GLN A 246 -8.11 21.57 18.80
N ASN A 247 -8.29 21.00 19.99
CA ASN A 247 -8.75 19.64 20.15
C ASN A 247 -10.15 19.66 20.82
N VAL A 248 -11.16 19.15 20.11
CA VAL A 248 -12.55 19.15 20.59
C VAL A 248 -12.82 18.06 21.63
N GLY A 249 -11.85 17.17 21.84
CA GLY A 249 -11.84 16.14 22.88
C GLY A 249 -11.24 16.62 24.22
N ASN A 250 -10.89 17.90 24.36
CA ASN A 250 -10.34 18.44 25.61
C ASN A 250 -11.32 18.25 26.78
N ILE A 251 -10.78 17.78 27.92
CA ILE A 251 -11.57 17.51 29.13
C ILE A 251 -11.24 18.59 30.19
N PRO A 252 -12.25 19.28 30.75
CA PRO A 252 -12.03 20.25 31.83
C PRO A 252 -11.25 19.65 33.00
N GLY A 253 -10.17 20.33 33.40
CA GLY A 253 -9.30 19.89 34.50
C GLY A 253 -8.09 19.06 34.07
N LEU A 254 -8.00 18.65 32.79
CA LEU A 254 -6.78 18.08 32.21
C LEU A 254 -6.05 19.12 31.33
N PRO A 255 -4.74 18.95 31.09
CA PRO A 255 -4.03 19.71 30.08
C PRO A 255 -4.68 19.55 28.70
N ASN A 256 -4.67 20.62 27.90
CA ASN A 256 -5.18 20.55 26.53
C ASN A 256 -4.41 19.52 25.71
N PHE A 257 -5.15 18.66 25.02
CA PHE A 257 -4.59 17.68 24.11
C PHE A 257 -4.10 18.37 22.83
N PRO A 258 -2.92 17.98 22.30
CA PRO A 258 -2.46 18.42 20.99
C PRO A 258 -3.51 18.16 19.89
N ALA A 259 -3.69 19.13 19.00
CA ALA A 259 -4.36 18.94 17.72
C ALA A 259 -3.30 18.70 16.62
N LEU A 260 -3.72 18.54 15.36
CA LEU A 260 -2.81 18.11 14.29
C LEU A 260 -1.58 19.01 14.18
N GLN A 261 -1.74 20.34 14.19
CA GLN A 261 -0.58 21.24 14.08
C GLN A 261 0.42 21.04 15.22
N GLN A 262 -0.04 20.85 16.46
CA GLN A 262 0.86 20.62 17.59
C GLN A 262 1.49 19.23 17.58
N GLN A 263 0.81 18.20 17.08
CA GLN A 263 1.42 16.88 16.89
C GLN A 263 2.60 16.99 15.90
N ILE A 264 2.42 17.72 14.80
CA ILE A 264 3.46 17.96 13.79
C ILE A 264 4.59 18.84 14.34
N ASP A 265 4.25 19.92 15.06
CA ASP A 265 5.25 20.82 15.65
C ASP A 265 6.09 20.09 16.71
N GLY A 266 5.46 19.24 17.53
CA GLY A 266 6.16 18.40 18.50
C GLY A 266 7.11 17.40 17.84
N PHE A 267 6.66 16.73 16.78
CA PHE A 267 7.50 15.80 16.02
C PHE A 267 8.69 16.51 15.36
N THR A 268 8.44 17.59 14.63
CA THR A 268 9.48 18.31 13.87
C THR A 268 10.47 19.03 14.78
N ALA A 269 10.07 19.47 15.98
CA ALA A 269 10.99 20.04 16.97
C ALA A 269 12.10 19.05 17.36
N ILE A 270 11.78 17.76 17.47
CA ILE A 270 12.71 16.71 17.89
C ILE A 270 13.40 16.06 16.68
N ASN A 271 12.70 15.98 15.54
CA ASN A 271 13.17 15.31 14.32
C ASN A 271 13.52 16.33 13.23
N GLN A 272 14.70 16.94 13.35
CA GLN A 272 15.20 17.92 12.38
C GLN A 272 15.75 17.29 11.08
N ASN A 273 15.94 15.96 11.08
CA ASN A 273 16.34 15.16 9.92
C ASN A 273 15.45 13.92 9.86
N ALA A 274 14.19 14.12 9.47
CA ALA A 274 13.21 13.07 9.33
C ALA A 274 13.63 12.06 8.26
N ASP A 275 13.32 10.78 8.50
CA ASP A 275 13.70 9.69 7.61
C ASP A 275 12.93 9.81 6.28
N PRO A 276 13.63 10.01 5.14
CA PRO A 276 12.98 10.14 3.84
C PRO A 276 12.36 8.83 3.33
N ASN A 277 12.73 7.70 3.92
CA ASN A 277 12.20 6.38 3.56
C ASN A 277 11.02 5.95 4.45
N ALA A 278 10.66 6.75 5.45
CA ALA A 278 9.50 6.47 6.30
C ALA A 278 8.18 6.88 5.62
N LEU A 279 7.07 6.30 6.10
CA LEU A 279 5.70 6.67 5.76
C LEU A 279 5.12 7.61 6.81
N TYR A 280 4.65 8.79 6.40
CA TYR A 280 4.04 9.78 7.27
C TYR A 280 2.53 9.84 6.99
N VAL A 281 1.72 9.34 7.90
CA VAL A 281 0.26 9.31 7.78
C VAL A 281 -0.32 10.58 8.39
N ILE A 282 -1.15 11.31 7.65
CA ILE A 282 -1.84 12.53 8.11
C ILE A 282 -3.33 12.35 7.86
N TYR A 283 -4.11 12.10 8.90
CA TYR A 283 -5.56 11.94 8.77
C TYR A 283 -6.35 12.69 9.84
N ALA A 284 -6.91 13.84 9.47
CA ALA A 284 -7.78 14.67 10.31
C ALA A 284 -8.74 15.49 9.44
N GLY A 285 -9.73 16.13 10.06
CA GLY A 285 -10.67 17.04 9.39
C GLY A 285 -12.12 16.85 9.80
N ALA A 286 -12.50 15.64 10.22
CA ALA A 286 -13.86 15.37 10.66
C ALA A 286 -14.24 16.22 11.89
N ASN A 287 -13.33 16.38 12.85
CA ASN A 287 -13.54 17.16 14.06
C ASN A 287 -13.73 18.66 13.79
N ASP A 288 -13.11 19.20 12.74
CA ASP A 288 -13.29 20.61 12.33
C ASP A 288 -14.77 20.88 12.00
N TYR A 289 -15.42 19.96 11.31
CA TYR A 289 -16.83 20.10 10.88
C TYR A 289 -17.83 19.59 11.92
N LEU A 290 -17.58 18.43 12.51
CA LEU A 290 -18.53 17.76 13.42
C LEU A 290 -18.49 18.34 14.83
N GLY A 291 -17.29 18.72 15.31
CA GLY A 291 -17.06 19.22 16.66
C GLY A 291 -16.93 20.74 16.71
N ALA A 292 -15.95 21.30 16.01
CA ALA A 292 -15.70 22.75 16.01
C ALA A 292 -16.75 23.53 15.20
N GLY A 293 -17.46 22.86 14.30
CA GLY A 293 -18.57 23.45 13.53
C GLY A 293 -18.14 24.47 12.50
N THR A 294 -16.87 24.45 12.05
CA THR A 294 -16.42 25.37 11.00
C THR A 294 -17.10 25.07 9.67
N THR A 295 -17.30 26.09 8.85
CA THR A 295 -17.71 25.93 7.45
C THR A 295 -16.60 26.27 6.45
N ASP A 296 -15.44 26.70 6.94
CA ASP A 296 -14.29 27.08 6.11
C ASP A 296 -13.45 25.85 5.76
N PHE A 297 -13.89 25.11 4.74
CA PHE A 297 -13.14 23.95 4.26
C PHE A 297 -11.78 24.29 3.66
N THR A 298 -11.58 25.52 3.17
CA THR A 298 -10.29 25.96 2.62
C THR A 298 -9.25 26.02 3.72
N ASN A 299 -9.57 26.59 4.88
CA ASN A 299 -8.65 26.62 6.01
C ASN A 299 -8.31 25.22 6.55
N VAL A 300 -9.30 24.32 6.60
CA VAL A 300 -9.09 22.91 7.01
C VAL A 300 -8.10 22.21 6.07
N VAL A 301 -8.26 22.40 4.74
CA VAL A 301 -7.32 21.85 3.75
C VAL A 301 -5.94 22.50 3.84
N ASN A 302 -5.87 23.82 4.05
CA ASN A 302 -4.60 24.54 4.25
C ASN A 302 -3.81 24.03 5.46
N ASN A 303 -4.50 23.66 6.54
CA ASN A 303 -3.85 23.07 7.71
C ASN A 303 -3.24 21.68 7.38
N LEU A 304 -3.95 20.85 6.61
CA LEU A 304 -3.44 19.54 6.17
C LEU A 304 -2.20 19.71 5.27
N THR A 305 -2.21 20.64 4.31
CA THR A 305 -1.03 20.91 3.48
C THR A 305 0.11 21.56 4.26
N THR A 306 -0.19 22.36 5.28
CA THR A 306 0.81 22.88 6.22
C THR A 306 1.48 21.73 7.00
N ALA A 307 0.72 20.72 7.43
CA ALA A 307 1.29 19.54 8.09
C ALA A 307 2.27 18.79 7.18
N VAL A 308 1.88 18.55 5.91
CA VAL A 308 2.77 17.93 4.91
C VAL A 308 4.04 18.75 4.71
N THR A 309 3.90 20.05 4.46
CA THR A 309 5.05 20.93 4.17
C THR A 309 6.01 21.10 5.34
N LYS A 310 5.52 21.14 6.59
CA LYS A 310 6.37 21.15 7.79
C LYS A 310 7.21 19.89 7.92
N LEU A 311 6.60 18.72 7.72
CA LEU A 311 7.32 17.45 7.75
C LEU A 311 8.32 17.35 6.58
N ALA A 312 7.92 17.79 5.38
CA ALA A 312 8.80 17.81 4.22
C ALA A 312 10.02 18.72 4.42
N ALA A 313 9.85 19.85 5.12
CA ALA A 313 10.94 20.77 5.44
C ALA A 313 12.04 20.16 6.31
N VAL A 314 11.73 19.12 7.10
CA VAL A 314 12.72 18.38 7.89
C VAL A 314 13.17 17.07 7.24
N GLY A 315 12.76 16.79 6.00
CA GLY A 315 13.27 15.66 5.21
C GLY A 315 12.30 14.50 4.96
N ALA A 316 11.08 14.54 5.50
CA ALA A 316 10.05 13.54 5.19
C ALA A 316 9.67 13.58 3.70
N LYS A 317 9.43 12.43 3.08
CA LYS A 317 9.09 12.36 1.64
C LYS A 317 7.77 11.68 1.31
N ASN A 318 7.37 10.62 2.03
CA ASN A 318 6.20 9.82 1.67
C ASN A 318 5.03 10.14 2.60
N PHE A 319 3.97 10.74 2.06
CA PHE A 319 2.84 11.22 2.83
C PHE A 319 1.55 10.49 2.45
N MET A 320 1.00 9.69 3.36
CA MET A 320 -0.31 9.09 3.16
C MET A 320 -1.39 10.01 3.73
N VAL A 321 -2.27 10.50 2.85
CA VAL A 321 -3.29 11.50 3.22
C VAL A 321 -4.67 10.98 2.79
N PRO A 322 -5.43 10.36 3.70
CA PRO A 322 -6.79 9.95 3.40
C PRO A 322 -7.74 11.15 3.30
N ASN A 323 -8.71 11.07 2.38
CA ASN A 323 -9.81 12.02 2.31
C ASN A 323 -10.89 11.69 3.37
N LEU A 324 -11.88 12.56 3.54
CA LEU A 324 -12.95 12.34 4.52
C LEU A 324 -14.05 11.44 3.93
N PRO A 325 -14.64 10.49 4.70
CA PRO A 325 -15.89 9.86 4.30
C PRO A 325 -17.00 10.91 4.21
N ASN A 326 -18.08 10.64 3.49
CA ASN A 326 -19.22 11.54 3.46
C ASN A 326 -19.81 11.74 4.87
N LEU A 327 -19.48 12.85 5.51
CA LEU A 327 -19.88 13.13 6.89
C LEU A 327 -21.40 13.25 7.03
N GLY A 328 -22.12 13.61 5.97
CA GLY A 328 -23.58 13.67 5.99
C GLY A 328 -24.27 12.32 6.14
N LEU A 329 -23.56 11.21 5.88
CA LEU A 329 -24.09 9.85 5.96
C LEU A 329 -23.75 9.13 7.27
N LEU A 330 -23.09 9.80 8.20
CA LEU A 330 -22.78 9.24 9.52
C LEU A 330 -24.05 9.19 10.41
N PRO A 331 -24.18 8.23 11.35
CA PRO A 331 -25.36 8.11 12.19
C PRO A 331 -25.68 9.35 13.04
N GLY A 332 -24.66 10.05 13.57
CA GLY A 332 -24.83 11.27 14.36
C GLY A 332 -25.42 12.46 13.59
N PRO A 333 -24.85 12.86 12.44
CA PRO A 333 -25.49 13.75 11.48
C PRO A 333 -26.90 13.32 11.09
N ALA A 334 -27.14 12.02 10.92
CA ALA A 334 -28.46 11.52 10.55
C ALA A 334 -29.54 11.82 11.62
N SER A 335 -29.19 11.70 12.91
CA SER A 335 -30.09 11.96 14.03
C SER A 335 -30.41 13.45 14.25
N ARG A 336 -29.64 14.36 13.64
CA ARG A 336 -29.81 15.82 13.72
C ARG A 336 -30.67 16.42 12.60
N GLY A 337 -31.14 15.60 11.66
CA GLY A 337 -32.09 15.99 10.60
C GLY A 337 -31.44 16.29 9.24
N GLN A 338 -32.30 16.38 8.22
CA GLN A 338 -31.91 16.37 6.81
C GLN A 338 -31.02 17.56 6.39
N LEU A 339 -31.27 18.76 6.94
CA LEU A 339 -30.46 19.95 6.61
C LEU A 339 -29.00 19.80 7.06
N ILE A 340 -28.76 19.18 8.21
CA ILE A 340 -27.41 18.91 8.73
C ILE A 340 -26.71 17.87 7.84
N GLN A 341 -27.42 16.79 7.46
CA GLN A 341 -26.87 15.77 6.54
C GLN A 341 -26.47 16.38 5.19
N GLN A 342 -27.32 17.21 4.60
CA GLN A 342 -27.05 17.86 3.31
C GLN A 342 -25.88 18.85 3.40
N GLY A 343 -25.85 19.69 4.42
CA GLY A 343 -24.74 20.63 4.65
C GLY A 343 -23.40 19.91 4.82
N LEU A 344 -23.37 18.84 5.62
CA LEU A 344 -22.17 18.02 5.82
C LEU A 344 -21.75 17.26 4.55
N THR A 345 -22.69 16.81 3.74
CA THR A 345 -22.38 16.19 2.43
C THR A 345 -21.72 17.21 1.48
N LEU A 346 -22.28 18.43 1.41
CA LEU A 346 -21.76 19.49 0.55
C LEU A 346 -20.35 19.92 0.97
N ILE A 347 -20.15 20.19 2.26
CA ILE A 347 -18.83 20.64 2.74
C ILE A 347 -17.77 19.53 2.64
N THR A 348 -18.13 18.27 2.87
CA THR A 348 -17.19 17.16 2.70
C THR A 348 -16.79 16.99 1.23
N THR A 349 -17.74 17.09 0.30
CA THR A 349 -17.46 17.06 -1.14
C THR A 349 -16.52 18.21 -1.55
N ALA A 350 -16.77 19.41 -1.03
CA ALA A 350 -15.93 20.59 -1.29
C ALA A 350 -14.53 20.43 -0.68
N HIS A 351 -14.43 19.94 0.56
CA HIS A 351 -13.17 19.60 1.22
C HIS A 351 -12.36 18.61 0.38
N ASN A 352 -12.94 17.46 0.03
CA ASN A 352 -12.21 16.40 -0.68
C ASN A 352 -11.76 16.86 -2.08
N THR A 353 -12.57 17.66 -2.77
CA THR A 353 -12.20 18.26 -4.07
C THR A 353 -11.01 19.22 -3.91
N ASN A 354 -11.05 20.10 -2.91
CA ASN A 354 -9.98 21.06 -2.64
C ASN A 354 -8.70 20.35 -2.16
N LEU A 355 -8.83 19.33 -1.30
CA LEU A 355 -7.72 18.52 -0.82
C LEU A 355 -7.01 17.83 -1.99
N ALA A 356 -7.74 17.18 -2.89
CA ALA A 356 -7.15 16.52 -4.06
C ALA A 356 -6.35 17.51 -4.93
N ALA A 357 -6.89 18.69 -5.22
CA ALA A 357 -6.19 19.73 -5.98
C ALA A 357 -4.93 20.24 -5.25
N SER A 358 -5.03 20.43 -3.94
CA SER A 358 -3.92 20.94 -3.12
C SER A 358 -2.80 19.91 -2.97
N LEU A 359 -3.13 18.63 -2.82
CA LEU A 359 -2.15 17.54 -2.79
C LEU A 359 -1.42 17.39 -4.14
N ALA A 360 -2.15 17.44 -5.26
CA ALA A 360 -1.54 17.41 -6.59
C ALA A 360 -0.59 18.60 -6.85
N ALA A 361 -0.87 19.75 -6.25
CA ALA A 361 0.03 20.91 -6.29
C ALA A 361 1.31 20.69 -5.46
N LEU A 362 1.21 20.02 -4.30
CA LEU A 362 2.38 19.67 -3.48
C LEU A 362 3.30 18.66 -4.18
N GLU A 363 2.74 17.70 -4.92
CA GLU A 363 3.50 16.71 -5.70
C GLU A 363 4.30 17.29 -6.86
N GLN A 364 4.10 18.57 -7.21
CA GLN A 364 5.00 19.27 -8.14
C GLN A 364 6.42 19.42 -7.56
N ASN A 365 6.58 19.28 -6.24
CA ASN A 365 7.88 19.17 -5.60
C ASN A 365 8.39 17.72 -5.68
N PRO A 366 9.52 17.45 -6.36
CA PRO A 366 10.04 16.09 -6.54
C PRO A 366 10.49 15.40 -5.23
N ASN A 367 10.55 16.12 -4.11
CA ASN A 367 10.83 15.56 -2.79
C ASN A 367 9.57 15.19 -2.00
N ILE A 368 8.36 15.43 -2.54
CA ILE A 368 7.09 15.10 -1.91
C ILE A 368 6.40 14.03 -2.77
N ASN A 369 6.14 12.88 -2.15
CA ASN A 369 5.37 11.79 -2.72
C ASN A 369 4.06 11.69 -1.92
N ILE A 370 2.90 11.96 -2.54
CA ILE A 370 1.60 11.85 -1.88
C ILE A 370 0.97 10.49 -2.23
N ILE A 371 0.43 9.84 -1.20
CA ILE A 371 -0.31 8.59 -1.30
C ILE A 371 -1.75 8.90 -0.85
N PRO A 372 -2.63 9.32 -1.77
CA PRO A 372 -4.02 9.64 -1.43
C PRO A 372 -4.80 8.35 -1.13
N VAL A 373 -5.65 8.38 -0.11
CA VAL A 373 -6.53 7.26 0.25
C VAL A 373 -7.99 7.69 0.14
N ASP A 374 -8.75 7.06 -0.75
CA ASP A 374 -10.12 7.45 -1.06
C ASP A 374 -11.15 6.77 -0.15
N VAL A 375 -11.24 7.29 1.08
CA VAL A 375 -12.19 6.84 2.09
C VAL A 375 -13.63 7.23 1.72
N PHE A 376 -13.82 8.36 1.03
CA PHE A 376 -15.11 8.82 0.54
C PHE A 376 -15.78 7.78 -0.36
N ASN A 377 -15.07 7.33 -1.40
CA ASN A 377 -15.63 6.32 -2.31
C ASN A 377 -15.72 4.95 -1.65
N LEU A 378 -14.80 4.59 -0.75
CA LEU A 378 -14.89 3.34 0.02
C LEU A 378 -16.21 3.28 0.82
N PHE A 379 -16.49 4.30 1.63
CA PHE A 379 -17.68 4.33 2.49
C PHE A 379 -18.96 4.48 1.66
N SER A 380 -18.93 5.31 0.62
CA SER A 380 -20.07 5.44 -0.31
C SER A 380 -20.39 4.10 -0.99
N SER A 381 -19.37 3.33 -1.37
CA SER A 381 -19.55 1.99 -1.96
C SER A 381 -20.08 0.98 -0.96
N ALA A 382 -19.59 1.01 0.29
CA ALA A 382 -20.08 0.14 1.36
C ALA A 382 -21.55 0.44 1.70
N ILE A 383 -21.96 1.71 1.68
CA ILE A 383 -23.36 2.10 1.91
C ILE A 383 -24.25 1.69 0.74
N ALA A 384 -23.78 1.87 -0.50
CA ALA A 384 -24.55 1.54 -1.70
C ALA A 384 -24.69 0.02 -1.94
N ASN A 385 -23.68 -0.77 -1.57
CA ASN A 385 -23.68 -2.23 -1.75
C ASN A 385 -23.14 -2.95 -0.49
N PRO A 386 -23.90 -2.95 0.62
CA PRO A 386 -23.40 -3.43 1.92
C PRO A 386 -23.03 -4.91 1.92
N ALA A 387 -23.75 -5.73 1.15
CA ALA A 387 -23.50 -7.17 1.06
C ALA A 387 -22.10 -7.50 0.50
N ALA A 388 -21.58 -6.69 -0.43
CA ALA A 388 -20.24 -6.88 -0.98
C ALA A 388 -19.11 -6.70 0.06
N PHE A 389 -19.40 -5.99 1.16
CA PHE A 389 -18.47 -5.76 2.26
C PHE A 389 -18.76 -6.68 3.46
N GLY A 390 -19.85 -7.46 3.40
CA GLY A 390 -20.34 -8.30 4.49
C GLY A 390 -21.14 -7.53 5.55
N PHE A 391 -21.60 -6.32 5.24
CA PHE A 391 -22.43 -5.54 6.14
C PHE A 391 -23.92 -5.84 5.92
N THR A 392 -24.67 -5.87 7.02
CA THR A 392 -26.14 -5.88 7.03
C THR A 392 -26.71 -4.56 7.54
N ASN A 393 -25.90 -3.75 8.22
CA ASN A 393 -26.27 -2.41 8.69
C ASN A 393 -25.19 -1.39 8.37
N VAL A 394 -25.55 -0.36 7.62
CA VAL A 394 -24.64 0.71 7.18
C VAL A 394 -25.17 2.11 7.51
N THR A 395 -26.23 2.20 8.32
CA THR A 395 -26.91 3.47 8.63
C THR A 395 -26.96 3.75 10.13
N ASN A 396 -27.12 2.70 10.95
CA ASN A 396 -27.23 2.83 12.40
C ASN A 396 -25.92 2.43 13.07
N ASN A 397 -25.66 3.05 14.22
CA ASN A 397 -24.59 2.72 15.14
C ASN A 397 -25.01 1.62 16.13
N ILE A 398 -24.02 0.95 16.74
CA ILE A 398 -24.24 -0.05 17.80
C ILE A 398 -24.28 0.62 19.17
N VAL A 399 -23.29 1.48 19.45
CA VAL A 399 -23.14 2.19 20.71
C VAL A 399 -23.65 3.62 20.54
N PRO A 400 -24.45 4.17 21.46
CA PRO A 400 -25.09 5.48 21.29
C PRO A 400 -24.12 6.68 21.17
N GLY A 401 -22.82 6.52 21.43
CA GLY A 401 -21.80 7.57 21.21
C GLY A 401 -20.50 7.33 21.98
N ALA A 402 -19.37 7.84 21.46
CA ALA A 402 -18.11 7.97 22.20
C ALA A 402 -18.09 9.31 22.92
N GLY A 403 -17.86 9.29 24.24
CA GLY A 403 -17.68 10.49 25.04
C GLY A 403 -17.56 10.17 26.52
N VAL A 404 -17.33 11.21 27.33
CA VAL A 404 -17.32 11.18 28.82
C VAL A 404 -18.67 10.80 29.43
N ASP A 405 -19.64 10.30 28.65
CA ASP A 405 -20.90 9.80 29.19
C ASP A 405 -20.62 8.50 29.95
N PRO A 406 -20.64 8.52 31.29
CA PRO A 406 -20.35 7.34 32.09
C PRO A 406 -21.41 6.24 31.87
N SER A 407 -22.57 6.57 31.28
CA SER A 407 -23.63 5.61 30.95
C SER A 407 -23.25 4.66 29.81
N VAL A 408 -22.24 5.01 29.01
CA VAL A 408 -21.65 4.10 28.03
C VAL A 408 -20.75 3.07 28.73
N GLY A 409 -20.14 3.44 29.86
CA GLY A 409 -19.44 2.52 30.74
C GLY A 409 -20.40 1.45 31.29
N GLY A 410 -20.22 0.20 30.86
CA GLY A 410 -21.13 -0.90 31.19
C GLY A 410 -22.20 -1.19 30.12
N PHE A 411 -22.17 -0.50 28.97
CA PHE A 411 -22.97 -0.89 27.81
C PHE A 411 -22.60 -2.32 27.39
N THR A 412 -23.62 -3.16 27.28
CA THR A 412 -23.49 -4.51 26.74
C THR A 412 -24.16 -4.56 25.37
N ILE A 413 -23.44 -5.09 24.38
CA ILE A 413 -23.98 -5.29 23.03
C ILE A 413 -25.25 -6.15 23.14
N PRO A 414 -26.39 -5.71 22.58
CA PRO A 414 -27.62 -6.49 22.63
C PRO A 414 -27.45 -7.90 22.04
N PRO A 415 -28.06 -8.94 22.63
CA PRO A 415 -27.99 -10.29 22.10
C PRO A 415 -28.39 -10.35 20.62
N GLY A 416 -27.63 -11.11 19.83
CA GLY A 416 -27.88 -11.29 18.39
C GLY A 416 -27.28 -10.21 17.48
N ILE A 417 -26.67 -9.16 18.03
CA ILE A 417 -25.91 -8.18 17.24
C ILE A 417 -24.50 -8.72 17.00
N ASN A 418 -24.11 -8.80 15.72
CA ASN A 418 -22.75 -9.07 15.30
C ASN A 418 -22.07 -7.79 14.81
N PRO A 419 -21.11 -7.21 15.57
CA PRO A 419 -20.44 -5.97 15.17
C PRO A 419 -19.74 -6.03 13.82
N ASN A 420 -19.30 -7.20 13.36
CA ASN A 420 -18.66 -7.35 12.05
C ASN A 420 -19.63 -7.17 10.87
N GLN A 421 -20.94 -7.10 11.12
CA GLN A 421 -21.96 -6.82 10.10
C GLN A 421 -22.44 -5.36 10.12
N TYR A 422 -21.83 -4.50 10.96
CA TYR A 422 -22.13 -3.08 11.04
C TYR A 422 -20.98 -2.24 10.48
N LEU A 423 -21.31 -1.18 9.74
CA LEU A 423 -20.32 -0.18 9.30
C LEU A 423 -19.89 0.74 10.45
N PHE A 424 -20.85 1.17 11.27
CA PHE A 424 -20.63 2.17 12.32
C PHE A 424 -20.69 1.55 13.72
N TRP A 425 -19.65 1.83 14.50
CA TRP A 425 -19.60 1.43 15.90
C TRP A 425 -20.42 2.39 16.76
N ASP A 426 -20.17 3.69 16.62
CA ASP A 426 -20.91 4.74 17.30
C ASP A 426 -21.40 5.81 16.31
N LEU A 427 -21.82 6.98 16.81
CA LEU A 427 -22.39 8.06 15.99
C LEU A 427 -21.48 8.58 14.89
N VAL A 428 -20.17 8.37 14.97
CA VAL A 428 -19.20 8.90 14.01
C VAL A 428 -18.11 7.89 13.62
N HIS A 429 -17.77 6.95 14.50
CA HIS A 429 -16.65 6.03 14.28
C HIS A 429 -17.08 4.73 13.61
N PRO A 430 -16.27 4.21 12.67
CA PRO A 430 -16.51 2.93 12.04
C PRO A 430 -16.19 1.76 12.99
N THR A 431 -16.76 0.58 12.69
CA THR A 431 -16.35 -0.66 13.34
C THR A 431 -14.94 -1.07 12.91
N THR A 432 -14.31 -1.97 13.67
CA THR A 432 -12.99 -2.51 13.32
C THR A 432 -12.99 -3.26 11.98
N ARG A 433 -14.13 -3.87 11.61
CA ARG A 433 -14.33 -4.45 10.27
C ARG A 433 -14.22 -3.37 9.19
N ALA A 434 -14.86 -2.22 9.39
CA ALA A 434 -14.75 -1.10 8.46
C ALA A 434 -13.33 -0.51 8.44
N HIS A 435 -12.65 -0.40 9.59
CA HIS A 435 -11.23 -0.04 9.63
C HIS A 435 -10.33 -1.00 8.82
N SER A 436 -10.61 -2.30 8.81
CA SER A 436 -9.86 -3.26 7.99
C SER A 436 -9.99 -2.97 6.48
N PHE A 437 -11.14 -2.44 6.04
CA PHE A 437 -11.31 -1.99 4.66
C PHE A 437 -10.57 -0.70 4.37
N VAL A 438 -10.52 0.25 5.31
CA VAL A 438 -9.69 1.46 5.17
C VAL A 438 -8.21 1.07 5.04
N ALA A 439 -7.73 0.14 5.85
CA ALA A 439 -6.37 -0.39 5.75
C ALA A 439 -6.09 -1.05 4.40
N ASN A 440 -7.02 -1.84 3.88
CA ASN A 440 -6.89 -2.45 2.54
C ASN A 440 -6.89 -1.42 1.41
N THR A 441 -7.72 -0.37 1.50
CA THR A 441 -7.71 0.72 0.52
C THR A 441 -6.39 1.49 0.59
N ALA A 442 -5.90 1.79 1.79
CA ALA A 442 -4.61 2.44 1.98
C ALA A 442 -3.44 1.61 1.45
N LEU A 443 -3.45 0.29 1.69
CA LEU A 443 -2.47 -0.64 1.13
C LEU A 443 -2.48 -0.58 -0.39
N LYS A 444 -3.66 -0.64 -1.02
CA LYS A 444 -3.78 -0.52 -2.48
C LYS A 444 -3.26 0.83 -2.98
N SER A 445 -3.47 1.93 -2.26
CA SER A 445 -2.90 3.22 -2.63
C SER A 445 -1.36 3.22 -2.63
N THR A 446 -0.69 2.32 -1.88
CA THR A 446 0.78 2.23 -1.91
C THR A 446 1.32 1.69 -3.24
N THR A 447 0.50 1.08 -4.10
CA THR A 447 0.93 0.69 -5.46
C THR A 447 1.15 1.89 -6.37
N ALA A 448 0.70 3.09 -5.96
CA ALA A 448 0.96 4.34 -6.66
C ALA A 448 2.36 4.92 -6.38
N VAL A 449 3.14 4.29 -5.48
CA VAL A 449 4.57 4.63 -5.32
C VAL A 449 5.24 4.39 -6.68
N GLY A 450 5.81 5.44 -7.28
CA GLY A 450 6.27 5.42 -8.68
C GLY A 450 7.21 4.25 -9.03
N GLU A 451 7.96 3.74 -8.06
CA GLU A 451 8.81 2.57 -8.23
C GLU A 451 8.04 1.25 -8.47
N ILE A 452 6.80 1.14 -7.99
CA ILE A 452 5.93 -0.03 -8.22
C ILE A 452 5.21 0.11 -9.55
N ILE A 453 4.85 1.33 -9.95
CA ILE A 453 4.28 1.62 -11.29
C ILE A 453 5.28 1.30 -12.40
N GLU A 454 6.58 1.49 -12.18
CA GLU A 454 7.62 1.08 -13.15
C GLU A 454 7.70 -0.46 -13.35
N ILE A 455 7.14 -1.24 -12.42
CA ILE A 455 7.14 -2.71 -12.46
C ILE A 455 5.88 -3.27 -13.12
N LEU A 456 4.73 -2.62 -12.90
CA LEU A 456 3.38 -3.03 -13.34
C LEU A 456 3.04 -2.46 -14.72
#